data_AF-A0A519W6R9-F1
#
_entry.id   AF-A0A519W6R9-F1
#
_cell.length_a   1.000
_cell.length_b   1.000
_cell.length_c   1.000
_cell.angle_alpha   90.00
_cell.angle_beta   90.00
_cell.angle_gamma   90.00
#
_symmetry.space_group_name_H-M   'P 1'
#
loop_
_entity.id
_entity.type
_entity.pdbx_description
1 polymer ?
#
loop_
_entity_poly.entity_id
_entity_poly.type
_entity_poly.pdbx_seq_one_letter_code
_entity_poly.pdbx_strand_id
1 'polypeptide(L)'
;VKEVDGKEETTTSYEPVTRIPSPIEKNIIDWAAQMAAGVPVDYHALPENATEETLYAMLKHTVKSNKLEYLDKTVVRLMATYKRCAEVWFSEDCDEFHWGALGKFKKRMRMMLLSQETGDTLFLVTDNVGDAIALTREYKIKDEEDKDVEMFDIWINGAYITFKKGATDWEQSGNVPQTYGKASFVYYSQDRLEYQDIIQKRKRLETLDSDHADQNIATGSPILVAKGLLGMGKRGETGKTFETTEGGDLKMLEAAGTPESLKMERENLLNGIYYDTNTPNMSIFDGEGVGSNLPIIGIKIRFLPATLKAMNKQSGAWGMGVQRRCNFLKSALCQINTGVKSALGLDISPRFQVYLPSNETEEYNNIIALVSAGLMSTRTAVTKLGLVDNIEDEMDRIEEEVAKREAAAKPPVVE
;
A
#
# COMPACT_ATOMS: atom_id res chain seq x y z
N VAL A 1 14.71 -52.38 -10.34
CA VAL A 1 14.72 -53.69 -9.66
C VAL A 1 15.76 -54.55 -10.34
N LYS A 2 16.84 -54.90 -9.64
CA LYS A 2 17.73 -55.98 -10.06
C LYS A 2 17.45 -57.13 -9.11
N GLU A 3 17.02 -58.26 -9.65
CA GLU A 3 16.96 -59.51 -8.89
C GLU A 3 18.38 -60.08 -8.81
N VAL A 4 18.92 -60.09 -7.60
CA VAL A 4 19.95 -61.04 -7.18
C VAL A 4 19.52 -61.47 -5.77
N ASP A 5 19.33 -62.79 -5.57
CA ASP A 5 19.04 -63.45 -4.29
C ASP A 5 17.69 -63.22 -3.58
N GLY A 6 16.59 -63.06 -4.31
CA GLY A 6 15.24 -63.31 -3.76
C GLY A 6 14.80 -62.41 -2.59
N LYS A 7 15.48 -61.27 -2.38
CA LYS A 7 15.04 -60.19 -1.51
C LYS A 7 14.92 -58.91 -2.33
N GLU A 8 13.72 -58.34 -2.34
CA GLU A 8 13.45 -57.05 -2.98
C GLU A 8 14.25 -55.94 -2.26
N GLU A 9 15.43 -55.60 -2.78
CA GLU A 9 16.12 -54.36 -2.38
C GLU A 9 15.40 -53.16 -2.99
N THR A 10 14.51 -52.56 -2.21
CA THR A 10 13.90 -51.28 -2.50
C THR A 10 14.96 -50.19 -2.33
N THR A 11 15.57 -49.74 -3.43
CA THR A 11 16.49 -48.60 -3.40
C THR A 11 15.67 -47.31 -3.32
N THR A 12 15.63 -46.67 -2.16
CA THR A 12 14.96 -45.38 -1.99
C THR A 12 15.82 -44.28 -2.60
N SER A 13 15.27 -43.57 -3.58
CA SER A 13 15.90 -42.41 -4.22
C SER A 13 15.21 -41.13 -3.74
N TYR A 14 15.98 -40.18 -3.23
CA TYR A 14 15.46 -38.85 -2.88
C TYR A 14 15.53 -37.95 -4.10
N GLU A 15 14.37 -37.56 -4.63
CA GLU A 15 14.28 -36.53 -5.66
C GLU A 15 13.91 -35.18 -5.01
N PRO A 16 14.68 -34.10 -5.29
CA PRO A 16 14.33 -32.78 -4.80
C PRO A 16 13.05 -32.30 -5.48
N VAL A 17 12.10 -31.81 -4.70
CA VAL A 17 10.82 -31.30 -5.21
C VAL A 17 10.91 -29.79 -5.43
N THR A 18 10.43 -29.31 -6.56
CA THR A 18 10.39 -27.87 -6.83
C THR A 18 9.36 -27.18 -5.92
N ARG A 19 9.68 -25.97 -5.44
CA ARG A 19 8.78 -25.12 -4.66
C ARG A 19 8.87 -23.69 -5.18
N ILE A 20 7.81 -23.20 -5.81
CA ILE A 20 7.75 -21.85 -6.37
C ILE A 20 6.81 -21.00 -5.52
N PRO A 21 7.34 -20.09 -4.67
CA PRO A 21 6.50 -19.17 -3.91
C PRO A 21 5.98 -18.05 -4.80
N SER A 22 4.74 -17.60 -4.58
CA SER A 22 4.12 -16.53 -5.36
C SER A 22 3.95 -15.24 -4.56
N PRO A 23 4.41 -14.06 -5.06
CA PRO A 23 4.32 -12.79 -4.34
C PRO A 23 2.93 -12.12 -4.41
N ILE A 24 1.86 -12.88 -4.73
CA ILE A 24 0.51 -12.34 -4.96
C ILE A 24 -0.04 -11.58 -3.74
N GLU A 25 0.19 -12.09 -2.52
CA GLU A 25 -0.28 -11.44 -1.29
C GLU A 25 0.34 -10.05 -1.10
N LYS A 26 1.64 -9.93 -1.37
CA LYS A 26 2.36 -8.65 -1.34
C LYS A 26 1.78 -7.69 -2.37
N ASN A 27 1.55 -8.15 -3.59
CA ASN A 27 0.98 -7.32 -4.66
C ASN A 27 -0.41 -6.80 -4.30
N ILE A 28 -1.29 -7.64 -3.73
CA ILE A 28 -2.64 -7.23 -3.29
C ILE A 28 -2.56 -6.15 -2.21
N ILE A 29 -1.66 -6.32 -1.24
CA ILE A 29 -1.47 -5.35 -0.15
C ILE A 29 -0.93 -4.02 -0.70
N ASP A 30 0.10 -4.06 -1.53
CA ASP A 30 0.75 -2.87 -2.08
C ASP A 30 -0.23 -2.10 -3.00
N TRP A 31 -1.02 -2.79 -3.82
CA TRP A 31 -2.08 -2.17 -4.62
C TRP A 31 -3.16 -1.52 -3.76
N ALA A 32 -3.63 -2.22 -2.72
CA ALA A 32 -4.64 -1.66 -1.82
C ALA A 32 -4.12 -0.41 -1.09
N ALA A 33 -2.85 -0.42 -0.66
CA ALA A 33 -2.22 0.74 -0.02
C ALA A 33 -2.02 1.90 -1.01
N GLN A 34 -1.59 1.62 -2.24
CA GLN A 34 -1.40 2.63 -3.28
C GLN A 34 -2.72 3.27 -3.71
N MET A 35 -3.79 2.50 -3.86
CA MET A 35 -5.09 3.06 -4.25
C MET A 35 -5.73 3.89 -3.11
N ALA A 36 -5.53 3.49 -1.85
CA ALA A 36 -6.11 4.20 -0.71
C ALA A 36 -5.33 5.46 -0.31
N ALA A 37 -4.00 5.40 -0.29
CA ALA A 37 -3.11 6.44 0.25
C ALA A 37 -1.94 6.80 -0.69
N GLY A 38 -2.06 6.50 -1.98
CA GLY A 38 -1.05 6.89 -2.98
C GLY A 38 -1.07 8.37 -3.32
N VAL A 39 -2.22 9.02 -3.18
CA VAL A 39 -2.33 10.48 -3.22
C VAL A 39 -2.26 11.00 -1.78
N PRO A 40 -1.43 12.02 -1.49
CA PRO A 40 -1.38 12.62 -0.16
C PRO A 40 -2.76 13.08 0.32
N VAL A 41 -3.03 12.91 1.62
CA VAL A 41 -4.29 13.35 2.22
C VAL A 41 -4.34 14.87 2.22
N ASP A 42 -5.41 15.44 1.64
CA ASP A 42 -5.66 16.88 1.71
C ASP A 42 -6.42 17.20 3.00
N TYR A 43 -5.91 18.15 3.78
CA TYR A 43 -6.55 18.57 5.03
C TYR A 43 -7.35 19.82 4.75
N HIS A 44 -8.66 19.69 4.57
CA HIS A 44 -9.52 20.81 4.26
C HIS A 44 -10.02 21.49 5.55
N ALA A 45 -9.87 22.81 5.60
CA ALA A 45 -10.41 23.68 6.64
C ALA A 45 -10.77 25.03 6.03
N LEU A 46 -11.78 25.69 6.60
CA LEU A 46 -12.21 27.04 6.24
C LEU A 46 -11.98 27.95 7.45
N PRO A 47 -10.75 28.50 7.63
CA PRO A 47 -10.49 29.43 8.71
C PRO A 47 -11.19 30.77 8.43
N GLU A 48 -11.82 31.34 9.45
CA GLU A 48 -12.49 32.65 9.37
C GLU A 48 -11.66 33.76 10.02
N ASN A 49 -10.77 33.38 10.96
CA ASN A 49 -9.99 34.30 11.77
C ASN A 49 -8.49 34.09 11.60
N ALA A 50 -7.69 35.14 11.80
CA ALA A 50 -6.21 35.06 11.74
C ALA A 50 -5.60 34.01 12.70
N THR A 51 -6.26 33.75 13.84
CA THR A 51 -5.84 32.71 14.79
C THR A 51 -6.10 31.30 14.24
N GLU A 52 -7.18 31.10 13.49
CA GLU A 52 -7.52 29.84 12.82
C GLU A 52 -6.62 29.60 11.61
N GLU A 53 -6.30 30.65 10.83
CA GLU A 53 -5.31 30.57 9.75
C GLU A 53 -3.94 30.14 10.28
N THR A 54 -3.52 30.72 11.41
CA THR A 54 -2.26 30.35 12.07
C THR A 54 -2.28 28.89 12.51
N LEU A 55 -3.35 28.43 13.15
CA LEU A 55 -3.48 27.02 13.58
C LEU A 55 -3.45 26.07 12.39
N TYR A 56 -4.16 26.40 11.31
CA TYR A 56 -4.19 25.60 10.09
C TYR A 56 -2.82 25.51 9.42
N ALA A 57 -2.09 26.63 9.34
CA ALA A 57 -0.74 26.65 8.81
C ALA A 57 0.25 25.87 9.69
N MET A 58 0.12 25.94 11.02
CA MET A 58 0.88 25.10 11.96
C MET A 58 0.59 23.61 11.76
N LEU A 59 -0.66 23.23 11.51
CA LEU A 59 -1.02 21.85 11.20
C LEU A 59 -0.37 21.38 9.90
N LYS A 60 -0.50 22.15 8.81
CA LYS A 60 0.15 21.83 7.52
C LYS A 60 1.67 21.70 7.65
N HIS A 61 2.30 22.58 8.42
CA HIS A 61 3.72 22.49 8.71
C HIS A 61 4.09 21.21 9.49
N THR A 62 3.26 20.83 10.47
CA THR A 62 3.46 19.59 11.25
C THR A 62 3.31 18.33 10.40
N VAL A 63 2.33 18.32 9.50
CA VAL A 63 2.09 17.23 8.52
C VAL A 63 3.31 17.07 7.62
N LYS A 64 3.83 18.18 7.06
CA LYS A 64 4.98 18.19 6.17
C LYS A 64 6.28 17.79 6.88
N SER A 65 6.56 18.35 8.05
CA SER A 65 7.78 18.06 8.82
C SER A 65 7.85 16.61 9.33
N ASN A 66 6.70 15.98 9.58
CA ASN A 66 6.63 14.56 9.92
C ASN A 66 6.53 13.64 8.70
N LYS A 67 6.58 14.18 7.47
CA LYS A 67 6.57 13.39 6.22
C LYS A 67 5.33 12.48 6.12
N LEU A 68 4.17 12.97 6.61
CA LEU A 68 2.95 12.16 6.67
C LEU A 68 2.47 11.69 5.30
N GLU A 69 2.74 12.46 4.24
CA GLU A 69 2.44 12.06 2.86
C GLU A 69 3.06 10.71 2.47
N TYR A 70 4.22 10.36 3.04
CA TYR A 70 4.89 9.07 2.81
C TYR A 70 4.51 8.02 3.86
N LEU A 71 4.28 8.45 5.10
CA LEU A 71 3.95 7.56 6.21
C LEU A 71 2.52 7.02 6.12
N ASP A 72 1.57 7.80 5.59
CA ASP A 72 0.17 7.37 5.45
C ASP A 72 0.03 6.09 4.61
N LYS A 73 0.79 5.98 3.51
CA LYS A 73 0.87 4.74 2.72
C LYS A 73 1.43 3.57 3.54
N THR A 74 2.44 3.84 4.38
CA THR A 74 3.04 2.83 5.25
C THR A 74 2.05 2.35 6.32
N VAL A 75 1.27 3.26 6.90
CA VAL A 75 0.21 2.95 7.88
C VAL A 75 -0.83 2.01 7.26
N VAL A 76 -1.33 2.33 6.06
CA VAL A 76 -2.30 1.47 5.37
C VAL A 76 -1.71 0.10 5.04
N ARG A 77 -0.44 0.04 4.61
CA ARG A 77 0.27 -1.22 4.33
C ARG A 77 0.42 -2.08 5.59
N LEU A 78 0.83 -1.48 6.71
CA LEU A 78 0.99 -2.16 7.99
C LEU A 78 -0.35 -2.68 8.52
N MET A 79 -1.40 -1.87 8.43
CA MET A 79 -2.76 -2.27 8.81
C MET A 79 -3.23 -3.47 7.99
N ALA A 80 -2.98 -3.47 6.68
CA ALA A 80 -3.34 -4.57 5.78
C ALA A 80 -2.52 -5.86 6.03
N THR A 81 -1.28 -5.73 6.51
CA THR A 81 -0.36 -6.86 6.72
C THR A 81 -0.50 -7.49 8.10
N TYR A 82 -0.59 -6.68 9.15
CA TYR A 82 -0.53 -7.12 10.55
C TYR A 82 -1.85 -6.91 11.32
N LYS A 83 -2.92 -6.51 10.64
CA LYS A 83 -4.25 -6.14 11.21
C LYS A 83 -4.27 -4.93 12.12
N ARG A 84 -3.14 -4.58 12.75
CA ARG A 84 -3.04 -3.57 13.80
C ARG A 84 -1.79 -2.72 13.58
N CYS A 85 -1.94 -1.42 13.68
CA CYS A 85 -0.83 -0.48 13.77
C CYS A 85 -1.25 0.74 14.60
N ALA A 86 -0.27 1.44 15.16
CA ALA A 86 -0.54 2.65 15.93
C ALA A 86 0.46 3.76 15.60
N GLU A 87 -0.03 4.98 15.57
CA GLU A 87 0.77 6.19 15.54
C GLU A 87 0.81 6.79 16.94
N VAL A 88 1.99 6.93 17.51
CA VAL A 88 2.20 7.61 18.79
C VAL A 88 2.84 8.96 18.54
N TRP A 89 2.34 9.97 19.24
CA TRP A 89 2.80 11.34 19.13
C TRP A 89 3.48 11.81 20.40
N PHE A 90 4.55 12.57 20.27
CA PHE A 90 5.27 13.18 21.38
C PHE A 90 5.84 14.53 20.98
N SER A 91 6.03 15.41 21.96
CA SER A 91 6.68 16.70 21.75
C SER A 91 8.17 16.59 21.99
N GLU A 92 8.95 17.16 21.08
CA GLU A 92 10.41 17.28 21.17
C GLU A 92 10.78 18.76 21.08
N ASP A 93 11.91 19.15 21.67
CA ASP A 93 12.45 20.50 21.49
C ASP A 93 12.89 20.70 20.02
N CYS A 94 12.72 21.91 19.51
CA CYS A 94 13.05 22.24 18.12
C CYS A 94 13.87 23.52 18.01
N ASP A 95 14.64 23.59 16.92
CA ASP A 95 15.44 24.76 16.57
C ASP A 95 14.55 25.98 16.30
N GLU A 96 15.12 27.18 16.51
CA GLU A 96 14.39 28.45 16.33
C GLU A 96 13.83 28.64 14.91
N PHE A 97 14.42 27.98 13.91
CA PHE A 97 14.02 28.08 12.51
C PHE A 97 12.90 27.11 12.11
N HIS A 98 12.56 26.14 12.96
CA HIS A 98 11.62 25.09 12.60
C HIS A 98 10.27 25.64 12.15
N TRP A 99 9.73 26.62 12.86
CA TRP A 99 8.42 27.20 12.59
C TRP A 99 8.47 28.37 11.59
N GLY A 100 9.65 28.88 11.25
CA GLY A 100 9.85 29.95 10.28
C GLY A 100 8.95 31.16 10.53
N ALA A 101 8.12 31.51 9.53
CA ALA A 101 7.20 32.64 9.56
C ALA A 101 6.02 32.45 10.55
N LEU A 102 5.77 31.24 11.06
CA LEU A 102 4.66 30.96 11.98
C LEU A 102 4.93 31.38 13.42
N GLY A 103 6.19 31.66 13.76
CA GLY A 103 6.61 32.11 15.08
C GLY A 103 7.83 31.33 15.60
N LYS A 104 8.26 31.66 16.81
CA LYS A 104 9.34 30.96 17.52
C LYS A 104 8.77 30.17 18.68
N PHE A 105 8.48 28.89 18.46
CA PHE A 105 8.05 27.97 19.52
C PHE A 105 9.17 26.98 19.84
N LYS A 106 9.31 26.62 21.13
CA LYS A 106 10.38 25.72 21.59
C LYS A 106 10.14 24.25 21.28
N LYS A 107 8.88 23.86 21.04
CA LYS A 107 8.49 22.46 20.87
C LYS A 107 7.90 22.20 19.49
N ARG A 108 8.15 21.01 18.96
CA ARG A 108 7.52 20.44 17.76
C ARG A 108 6.88 19.10 18.10
N MET A 109 5.89 18.69 17.30
CA MET A 109 5.31 17.36 17.41
C MET A 109 6.03 16.38 16.49
N ARG A 110 6.39 15.21 17.03
CA ARG A 110 6.95 14.08 16.30
C ARG A 110 6.05 12.86 16.43
N MET A 111 6.07 12.03 15.39
CA MET A 111 5.35 10.77 15.35
C MET A 111 6.34 9.60 15.37
N MET A 112 5.96 8.52 16.05
CA MET A 112 6.51 7.18 15.91
C MET A 112 5.41 6.23 15.46
N LEU A 113 5.73 5.37 14.49
CA LEU A 113 4.83 4.33 13.98
C LEU A 113 5.19 3.00 14.65
N LEU A 114 4.19 2.35 15.24
CA LEU A 114 4.33 1.08 15.95
C LEU A 114 3.54 0.00 15.21
N SER A 115 4.18 -1.15 14.99
CA SER A 115 3.52 -2.32 14.43
C SER A 115 4.28 -3.60 14.75
N GLN A 116 3.74 -4.76 14.37
CA GLN A 116 4.47 -6.01 14.50
C GLN A 116 5.74 -6.06 13.63
N GLU A 117 5.83 -5.25 12.57
CA GLU A 117 7.06 -5.13 11.77
C GLU A 117 8.22 -4.55 12.59
N THR A 118 7.92 -3.63 13.51
CA THR A 118 8.92 -3.05 14.43
C THR A 118 9.20 -3.94 15.64
N GLY A 119 8.61 -5.14 15.68
CA GLY A 119 8.71 -6.07 16.81
C GLY A 119 7.77 -5.75 17.97
N ASP A 120 6.78 -4.88 17.75
CA ASP A 120 5.89 -4.38 18.78
C ASP A 120 4.55 -5.11 18.78
N THR A 121 4.17 -5.63 19.96
CA THR A 121 2.83 -6.19 20.16
C THR A 121 1.94 -5.13 20.81
N LEU A 122 0.85 -4.77 20.12
CA LEU A 122 -0.04 -3.68 20.51
C LEU A 122 -1.38 -4.21 21.03
N PHE A 123 -1.81 -3.71 22.19
CA PHE A 123 -3.16 -3.93 22.71
C PHE A 123 -3.83 -2.60 23.02
N LEU A 124 -5.08 -2.47 22.56
CA LEU A 124 -5.95 -1.34 22.86
C LEU A 124 -6.83 -1.70 24.07
N VAL A 125 -6.85 -0.82 25.07
CA VAL A 125 -7.78 -0.91 26.20
C VAL A 125 -8.94 0.03 25.94
N THR A 126 -10.13 -0.55 25.78
CA THR A 126 -11.38 0.19 25.61
C THR A 126 -12.16 0.25 26.91
N ASP A 127 -12.97 1.28 27.07
CA ASP A 127 -13.98 1.34 28.11
C ASP A 127 -15.17 0.40 27.81
N ASN A 128 -16.18 0.41 28.68
CA ASN A 128 -17.39 -0.39 28.51
C ASN A 128 -18.29 0.05 27.34
N VAL A 129 -18.06 1.25 26.80
CA VAL A 129 -18.80 1.84 25.67
C VAL A 129 -18.06 1.62 24.34
N GLY A 130 -16.79 1.22 24.39
CA GLY A 130 -15.93 0.99 23.24
C GLY A 130 -14.93 2.12 22.95
N ASP A 131 -14.87 3.14 23.80
CA ASP A 131 -13.92 4.25 23.67
C ASP A 131 -12.52 3.83 24.11
N ALA A 132 -11.51 4.13 23.28
CA ALA A 132 -10.12 3.82 23.58
C ALA A 132 -9.57 4.69 24.72
N ILE A 133 -9.27 4.06 25.86
CA ILE A 133 -8.69 4.71 27.05
C ILE A 133 -7.16 4.69 26.99
N ALA A 134 -6.59 3.52 26.68
CA ALA A 134 -5.15 3.31 26.72
C ALA A 134 -4.65 2.50 25.53
N LEU A 135 -3.44 2.83 25.07
CA LEU A 135 -2.67 1.98 24.16
C LEU A 135 -1.52 1.37 24.95
N THR A 136 -1.34 0.07 24.79
CA THR A 136 -0.21 -0.65 25.38
C THR A 136 0.68 -1.25 24.30
N ARG A 137 1.98 -1.28 24.57
CA ARG A 137 3.01 -1.84 23.70
C ARG A 137 3.91 -2.76 24.51
N GLU A 138 4.03 -3.99 24.07
CA GLU A 138 5.01 -4.95 24.56
C GLU A 138 6.12 -5.11 23.52
N TYR A 139 7.36 -5.01 23.96
CA TYR A 139 8.54 -5.09 23.10
C TYR A 139 9.76 -5.60 23.88
N LYS A 140 10.77 -6.06 23.15
CA LYS A 140 12.01 -6.59 23.74
C LYS A 140 13.18 -5.68 23.42
N ILE A 141 13.94 -5.30 24.44
CA ILE A 141 15.20 -4.56 24.29
C ILE A 141 16.33 -5.42 24.83
N LYS A 142 17.49 -5.39 24.17
CA LYS A 142 18.74 -5.96 24.70
C LYS A 142 19.33 -5.01 25.73
N ASP A 143 19.53 -5.49 26.95
CA ASP A 143 20.19 -4.72 28.02
C ASP A 143 21.71 -4.54 27.75
N GLU A 144 22.41 -3.79 28.59
CA GLU A 144 23.87 -3.56 28.48
C GLU A 144 24.69 -4.88 28.49
N GLU A 145 24.11 -5.97 29.02
CA GLU A 145 24.68 -7.32 29.04
C GLU A 145 24.21 -8.23 27.87
N ASP A 146 23.59 -7.66 26.83
CA ASP A 146 23.03 -8.37 25.66
C ASP A 146 21.95 -9.42 25.99
N LYS A 147 21.28 -9.26 27.14
CA LYS A 147 20.13 -10.07 27.56
C LYS A 147 18.83 -9.42 27.11
N ASP A 148 17.89 -10.23 26.60
CA ASP A 148 16.56 -9.77 26.23
C ASP A 148 15.74 -9.42 27.48
N VAL A 149 15.35 -8.15 27.60
CA VAL A 149 14.42 -7.66 28.62
C VAL A 149 13.11 -7.25 27.97
N GLU A 150 12.01 -7.76 28.53
CA GLU A 150 10.65 -7.39 28.13
C GLU A 150 10.28 -6.04 28.76
N MET A 151 9.82 -5.14 27.89
CA MET A 151 9.38 -3.79 28.23
C MET A 151 7.90 -3.65 27.90
N PHE A 152 7.18 -2.89 28.73
CA PHE A 152 5.77 -2.63 28.56
C PHE A 152 5.47 -1.15 28.72
N ASP A 153 5.00 -0.53 27.64
CA ASP A 153 4.67 0.88 27.59
C ASP A 153 3.16 1.09 27.58
N ILE A 154 2.68 2.11 28.29
CA ILE A 154 1.27 2.50 28.37
C ILE A 154 1.14 3.99 28.03
N TRP A 155 0.33 4.31 27.03
CA TRP A 155 -0.12 5.66 26.74
C TRP A 155 -1.55 5.85 27.21
N ILE A 156 -1.76 6.82 28.11
CA ILE A 156 -3.08 7.27 28.57
C ILE A 156 -3.22 8.78 28.35
N ASN A 157 -4.44 9.29 28.46
CA ASN A 157 -4.64 10.74 28.48
C ASN A 157 -3.98 11.32 29.75
N GLY A 158 -2.90 12.08 29.58
CA GLY A 158 -2.21 12.73 30.68
C GLY A 158 -0.85 12.14 31.05
N ALA A 159 -0.51 10.93 30.61
CA ALA A 159 0.75 10.28 30.97
C ALA A 159 1.21 9.22 29.97
N TYR A 160 2.52 9.09 29.87
CA TYR A 160 3.22 7.98 29.24
C TYR A 160 4.01 7.23 30.32
N ILE A 161 3.71 5.95 30.51
CA ILE A 161 4.26 5.14 31.59
C ILE A 161 5.00 3.94 30.98
N THR A 162 6.22 3.68 31.45
CA THR A 162 7.05 2.56 30.99
C THR A 162 7.34 1.63 32.14
N PHE A 163 7.17 0.34 31.90
CA PHE A 163 7.48 -0.75 32.81
C PHE A 163 8.59 -1.63 32.22
N LYS A 164 9.52 -2.06 33.08
CA LYS A 164 10.56 -3.05 32.77
C LYS A 164 10.24 -4.34 33.53
N LYS A 165 10.34 -5.49 32.86
CA LYS A 165 10.17 -6.77 33.54
C LYS A 165 11.37 -7.04 34.45
N GLY A 166 11.14 -7.04 35.76
CA GLY A 166 12.12 -7.43 36.77
C GLY A 166 12.23 -8.95 36.91
N ALA A 167 12.95 -9.40 37.94
CA ALA A 167 13.16 -10.82 38.21
C ALA A 167 11.89 -11.57 38.67
N THR A 168 10.88 -10.85 39.17
CA THR A 168 9.65 -11.45 39.72
C THR A 168 8.39 -10.68 39.33
N ASP A 169 8.43 -9.35 39.29
CA ASP A 169 7.31 -8.48 38.93
C ASP A 169 7.71 -7.39 37.92
N TRP A 170 6.70 -6.70 37.37
CA TRP A 170 6.89 -5.53 36.51
C TRP A 170 7.21 -4.28 37.35
N GLU A 171 8.33 -3.63 37.05
CA GLU A 171 8.79 -2.43 37.74
C GLU A 171 8.55 -1.19 36.88
N GLN A 172 7.98 -0.13 37.46
CA GLN A 172 7.77 1.14 36.74
C GLN A 172 9.12 1.85 36.56
N SER A 173 9.58 1.92 35.32
CA SER A 173 10.86 2.54 34.93
C SER A 173 10.70 4.05 34.66
N GLY A 174 9.55 4.48 34.17
CA GLY A 174 9.32 5.89 33.83
C GLY A 174 7.84 6.30 33.87
N ASN A 175 7.60 7.57 34.19
CA ASN A 175 6.29 8.21 34.08
C ASN A 175 6.47 9.66 33.63
N VAL A 176 6.14 9.92 32.36
CA VAL A 176 6.23 11.24 31.74
C VAL A 176 4.83 11.83 31.63
N PRO A 177 4.51 12.91 32.36
CA PRO A 177 3.22 13.57 32.24
C PRO A 177 3.09 14.26 30.88
N GLN A 178 1.95 14.10 30.23
CA GLN A 178 1.62 14.69 28.93
C GLN A 178 0.45 15.67 29.06
N THR A 179 0.61 16.90 28.60
CA THR A 179 -0.40 17.97 28.77
C THR A 179 -1.15 18.31 27.48
N TYR A 180 -1.32 17.35 26.56
CA TYR A 180 -1.96 17.61 25.25
C TYR A 180 -3.49 17.71 25.31
N GLY A 181 -4.12 17.30 26.42
CA GLY A 181 -5.59 17.29 26.61
C GLY A 181 -6.31 16.11 25.95
N LYS A 182 -5.62 15.33 25.12
CA LYS A 182 -6.09 14.08 24.51
C LYS A 182 -4.97 13.05 24.56
N ALA A 183 -5.34 11.76 24.54
CA ALA A 183 -4.37 10.67 24.47
C ALA A 183 -3.47 10.78 23.23
N SER A 184 -2.16 10.60 23.40
CA SER A 184 -1.15 10.84 22.36
C SER A 184 -0.98 9.69 21.38
N PHE A 185 -2.05 8.98 21.05
CA PHE A 185 -2.02 7.85 20.14
C PHE A 185 -3.22 7.81 19.20
N VAL A 186 -3.00 7.23 18.03
CA VAL A 186 -4.02 6.87 17.06
C VAL A 186 -3.82 5.39 16.75
N TYR A 187 -4.85 4.59 16.99
CA TYR A 187 -4.81 3.15 16.77
C TYR A 187 -5.67 2.79 15.55
N TYR A 188 -5.10 1.97 14.68
CA TYR A 188 -5.74 1.47 13.47
C TYR A 188 -5.89 -0.04 13.57
N SER A 189 -7.09 -0.55 13.31
CA SER A 189 -7.36 -1.98 13.32
C SER A 189 -8.27 -2.40 12.17
N GLN A 190 -8.04 -3.62 11.68
CA GLN A 190 -8.87 -4.30 10.71
C GLN A 190 -9.14 -5.75 11.18
N ASP A 191 -10.38 -6.20 11.05
CA ASP A 191 -10.78 -7.52 11.57
C ASP A 191 -10.17 -8.69 10.76
N ARG A 192 -10.07 -8.49 9.44
CA ARG A 192 -9.62 -9.49 8.46
C ARG A 192 -8.39 -9.02 7.71
N LEU A 193 -7.51 -9.95 7.35
CA LEU A 193 -6.40 -9.65 6.43
C LEU A 193 -6.94 -9.51 5.01
N GLU A 194 -6.31 -8.66 4.21
CA GLU A 194 -6.70 -8.40 2.82
C GLU A 194 -6.68 -9.65 1.92
N TYR A 195 -5.82 -10.61 2.25
CA TYR A 195 -5.62 -11.83 1.48
C TYR A 195 -6.17 -13.08 2.20
N GLN A 196 -6.89 -12.91 3.33
CA GLN A 196 -7.31 -14.05 4.15
C GLN A 196 -8.16 -15.07 3.35
N ASP A 197 -9.05 -14.57 2.50
CA ASP A 197 -10.00 -15.39 1.75
C ASP A 197 -9.34 -16.14 0.57
N ILE A 198 -8.16 -15.70 0.12
CA ILE A 198 -7.45 -16.30 -1.02
C ILE A 198 -6.36 -17.30 -0.62
N ILE A 199 -6.10 -17.51 0.68
CA ILE A 199 -4.98 -18.35 1.15
C ILE A 199 -5.04 -19.75 0.52
N GLN A 200 -6.23 -20.36 0.44
CA GLN A 200 -6.41 -21.69 -0.14
C GLN A 200 -6.22 -21.68 -1.66
N LYS A 201 -6.76 -20.68 -2.36
CA LYS A 201 -6.59 -20.52 -3.82
C LYS A 201 -5.12 -20.33 -4.20
N ARG A 202 -4.39 -19.53 -3.43
CA ARG A 202 -2.94 -19.33 -3.58
C ARG A 202 -2.18 -20.63 -3.37
N LYS A 203 -2.41 -21.36 -2.28
CA LYS A 203 -1.70 -22.63 -2.01
C LYS A 203 -1.89 -23.63 -3.16
N ARG A 204 -3.11 -23.70 -3.71
CA ARG A 204 -3.38 -24.54 -4.89
C ARG A 204 -2.60 -24.07 -6.12
N LEU A 205 -2.56 -22.76 -6.38
CA LEU A 205 -1.79 -22.19 -7.49
C LEU A 205 -0.29 -22.46 -7.37
N GLU A 206 0.31 -22.27 -6.18
CA GLU A 206 1.72 -22.56 -5.92
C GLU A 206 2.06 -24.05 -6.07
N THR A 207 1.13 -24.92 -5.66
CA THR A 207 1.26 -26.37 -5.86
C THR A 207 1.23 -26.71 -7.35
N LEU A 208 0.27 -26.14 -8.10
CA LEU A 208 0.14 -26.34 -9.54
C LEU A 208 1.39 -25.89 -10.30
N ASP A 209 1.95 -24.73 -9.95
CA ASP A 209 3.18 -24.20 -10.55
C ASP A 209 4.40 -25.07 -10.24
N SER A 210 4.48 -25.59 -9.01
CA SER A 210 5.54 -26.49 -8.59
C SER A 210 5.45 -27.83 -9.32
N ASP A 211 4.26 -28.42 -9.40
CA ASP A 211 4.01 -29.69 -10.09
C ASP A 211 4.30 -29.57 -11.59
N HIS A 212 3.92 -28.45 -12.20
CA HIS A 212 4.21 -28.17 -13.61
C HIS A 212 5.71 -28.00 -13.87
N ALA A 213 6.45 -27.39 -12.94
CA ALA A 213 7.90 -27.30 -13.04
C ALA A 213 8.57 -28.69 -12.97
N ASP A 214 8.12 -29.55 -12.06
CA ASP A 214 8.60 -30.93 -11.96
C ASP A 214 8.28 -31.75 -13.21
N GLN A 215 7.07 -31.59 -13.77
CA GLN A 215 6.68 -32.21 -15.05
C GLN A 215 7.55 -31.73 -16.21
N ASN A 216 7.91 -30.45 -16.26
CA ASN A 216 8.80 -29.91 -17.29
C ASN A 216 10.22 -30.49 -17.17
N ILE A 217 10.73 -30.65 -15.95
CA ILE A 217 12.04 -31.30 -15.72
C ILE A 217 11.98 -32.76 -16.19
N ALA A 218 10.91 -33.49 -15.85
CA ALA A 218 10.75 -34.90 -16.23
C ALA A 218 10.58 -35.08 -17.75
N THR A 219 9.76 -34.24 -18.39
CA THR A 219 9.45 -34.31 -19.83
C THR A 219 10.58 -33.74 -20.70
N GLY A 220 11.38 -32.82 -20.17
CA GLY A 220 12.57 -32.28 -20.85
C GLY A 220 13.60 -33.35 -21.22
N SER A 221 13.54 -34.54 -20.60
CA SER A 221 14.24 -35.74 -21.04
C SER A 221 13.26 -36.67 -21.79
N PRO A 222 13.28 -36.73 -23.14
CA PRO A 222 12.31 -37.50 -23.89
C PRO A 222 12.35 -38.99 -23.48
N ILE A 223 11.21 -39.49 -23.02
CA ILE A 223 11.02 -40.90 -22.69
C ILE A 223 10.58 -41.60 -23.98
N LEU A 224 11.49 -42.38 -24.55
CA LEU A 224 11.25 -43.16 -25.76
C LEU A 224 10.77 -44.56 -25.36
N VAL A 225 9.62 -44.97 -25.89
CA VAL A 225 9.07 -46.32 -25.73
C VAL A 225 9.29 -47.08 -27.02
N ALA A 226 10.08 -48.15 -26.97
CA ALA A 226 10.28 -49.05 -28.10
C ALA A 226 9.60 -50.40 -27.82
N LYS A 227 8.94 -50.98 -28.85
CA LYS A 227 8.51 -52.37 -28.87
C LYS A 227 9.59 -53.22 -29.57
N GLY A 228 10.09 -54.26 -28.91
CA GLY A 228 11.14 -55.15 -29.45
C GLY A 228 12.57 -54.65 -29.17
N LEU A 229 12.88 -54.36 -27.90
CA LEU A 229 14.13 -53.74 -27.46
C LEU A 229 15.13 -54.79 -26.97
N LEU A 230 16.32 -54.87 -27.57
CA LEU A 230 17.40 -55.82 -27.20
C LEU A 230 18.39 -55.27 -26.16
N GLY A 231 18.35 -53.98 -25.84
CA GLY A 231 19.20 -53.38 -24.80
C GLY A 231 18.92 -51.90 -24.54
N MET A 232 18.97 -51.49 -23.27
CA MET A 232 18.70 -50.12 -22.82
C MET A 232 19.98 -49.44 -22.34
N GLY A 233 20.34 -48.28 -22.91
CA GLY A 233 21.37 -47.40 -22.34
C GLY A 233 20.93 -46.82 -20.99
N LYS A 234 21.81 -46.90 -19.98
CA LYS A 234 21.53 -46.42 -18.61
C LYS A 234 21.15 -44.94 -18.59
N ARG A 235 20.32 -44.57 -17.60
CA ARG A 235 19.78 -43.21 -17.38
C ARG A 235 20.93 -42.24 -17.06
N GLY A 236 21.18 -41.25 -17.93
CA GLY A 236 22.18 -40.19 -17.69
C GLY A 236 22.91 -39.61 -18.91
N GLU A 237 22.89 -40.26 -20.08
CA GLU A 237 23.62 -39.76 -21.26
C GLU A 237 22.72 -39.05 -22.28
N THR A 238 23.13 -37.85 -22.66
CA THR A 238 22.56 -37.04 -23.74
C THR A 238 22.87 -37.72 -25.08
N GLY A 239 21.85 -38.33 -25.70
CA GLY A 239 21.98 -39.04 -26.97
C GLY A 239 21.88 -40.56 -26.83
N LYS A 240 20.68 -41.06 -26.49
CA LYS A 240 20.41 -42.50 -26.50
C LYS A 240 20.13 -42.97 -27.92
N THR A 241 20.99 -43.81 -28.49
CA THR A 241 20.70 -44.58 -29.70
C THR A 241 19.89 -45.82 -29.32
N PHE A 242 18.75 -46.05 -29.99
CA PHE A 242 17.89 -47.21 -29.76
C PHE A 242 18.05 -48.18 -30.92
N GLU A 243 18.46 -49.41 -30.63
CA GLU A 243 18.42 -50.51 -31.60
C GLU A 243 17.07 -51.20 -31.53
N THR A 244 16.38 -51.28 -32.66
CA THR A 244 15.07 -51.93 -32.82
C THR A 244 15.19 -53.11 -33.78
N THR A 245 14.52 -54.23 -33.50
CA THR A 245 14.42 -55.38 -34.42
C THR A 245 13.48 -55.10 -35.60
N GLU A 246 13.61 -55.87 -36.69
CA GLU A 246 12.78 -55.76 -37.91
C GLU A 246 11.28 -55.69 -37.56
N GLY A 247 10.67 -54.51 -37.78
CA GLY A 247 9.25 -54.23 -37.50
C GLY A 247 8.95 -53.48 -36.20
N GLY A 248 9.96 -53.04 -35.43
CA GLY A 248 9.73 -52.25 -34.21
C GLY A 248 9.47 -50.77 -34.49
N ASP A 249 8.51 -50.22 -33.75
CA ASP A 249 8.04 -48.84 -33.85
C ASP A 249 8.50 -48.05 -32.61
N LEU A 250 9.09 -46.87 -32.82
CA LEU A 250 9.56 -45.95 -31.78
C LEU A 250 8.57 -44.80 -31.70
N LYS A 251 7.80 -44.74 -30.60
CA LYS A 251 6.87 -43.64 -30.36
C LYS A 251 7.37 -42.74 -29.24
N MET A 252 7.40 -41.44 -29.50
CA MET A 252 7.55 -40.45 -28.45
C MET A 252 6.27 -40.44 -27.62
N LEU A 253 6.40 -40.54 -26.30
CA LEU A 253 5.24 -40.54 -25.42
C LEU A 253 4.81 -39.09 -25.19
N GLU A 254 3.80 -38.66 -25.94
CA GLU A 254 3.19 -37.34 -25.78
C GLU A 254 2.12 -37.40 -24.69
N ALA A 255 2.22 -36.50 -23.69
CA ALA A 255 1.17 -36.29 -22.71
C ALA A 255 0.00 -35.52 -23.36
N ALA A 256 -0.90 -36.24 -24.03
CA ALA A 256 -2.05 -35.64 -24.70
C ALA A 256 -3.07 -35.07 -23.69
N GLY A 257 -3.40 -33.77 -23.81
CA GLY A 257 -4.55 -33.13 -23.14
C GLY A 257 -4.34 -32.57 -21.73
N THR A 258 -3.24 -32.92 -21.03
CA THR A 258 -2.93 -32.38 -19.69
C THR A 258 -2.57 -30.88 -19.67
N PRO A 259 -1.78 -30.34 -20.64
CA PRO A 259 -1.31 -28.94 -20.56
C PRO A 259 -2.41 -27.88 -20.65
N GLU A 260 -3.46 -28.11 -21.45
CA GLU A 260 -4.55 -27.14 -21.65
C GLU A 260 -5.45 -27.02 -20.42
N SER A 261 -5.76 -28.15 -19.78
CA SER A 261 -6.53 -28.17 -18.53
C SER A 261 -5.78 -27.49 -17.38
N LEU A 262 -4.45 -27.70 -17.28
CA LEU A 262 -3.60 -27.03 -16.29
C LEU A 262 -3.55 -25.51 -16.51
N LYS A 263 -3.44 -25.07 -17.77
CA LYS A 263 -3.50 -23.65 -18.14
C LYS A 263 -4.83 -23.03 -17.74
N MET A 264 -5.95 -23.70 -18.05
CA MET A 264 -7.29 -23.22 -17.70
C MET A 264 -7.50 -23.14 -16.17
N GLU A 265 -7.04 -24.15 -15.40
CA GLU A 265 -7.09 -24.11 -13.93
C GLU A 265 -6.28 -22.92 -13.38
N ARG A 266 -5.06 -22.73 -13.89
CA ARG A 266 -4.18 -21.61 -13.49
C ARG A 266 -4.84 -20.25 -13.74
N GLU A 267 -5.39 -20.04 -14.93
CA GLU A 267 -6.07 -18.80 -15.30
C GLU A 267 -7.31 -18.54 -14.44
N ASN A 268 -8.13 -19.57 -14.19
CA ASN A 268 -9.31 -19.46 -13.34
C ASN A 268 -8.94 -19.13 -11.88
N LEU A 269 -7.88 -19.75 -11.35
CA LEU A 269 -7.39 -19.45 -10.00
C LEU A 269 -6.86 -18.03 -9.91
N LEU A 270 -6.05 -17.59 -10.88
CA LEU A 270 -5.47 -16.26 -10.90
C LEU A 270 -6.55 -15.18 -11.02
N ASN A 271 -7.50 -15.35 -11.95
CA ASN A 271 -8.64 -14.43 -12.11
C ASN A 271 -9.53 -14.42 -10.87
N GLY A 272 -9.80 -15.58 -10.27
CA GLY A 272 -10.57 -15.68 -9.03
C GLY A 272 -9.90 -14.98 -7.84
N ILE A 273 -8.57 -15.04 -7.74
CA ILE A 273 -7.81 -14.34 -6.68
C ILE A 273 -7.94 -12.82 -6.83
N TYR A 274 -7.77 -12.29 -8.05
CA TYR A 274 -7.88 -10.85 -8.31
C TYR A 274 -9.32 -10.34 -8.13
N TYR A 275 -10.31 -11.13 -8.55
CA TYR A 275 -11.73 -10.81 -8.40
C TYR A 275 -12.15 -10.75 -6.92
N ASP A 276 -11.86 -11.80 -6.14
CA ASP A 276 -12.27 -11.87 -4.73
C ASP A 276 -11.61 -10.77 -3.88
N THR A 277 -10.39 -10.37 -4.24
CA THR A 277 -9.64 -9.33 -3.50
C THR A 277 -9.92 -7.92 -4.00
N ASN A 278 -10.74 -7.76 -5.06
CA ASN A 278 -10.99 -6.51 -5.77
C ASN A 278 -9.70 -5.82 -6.22
N THR A 279 -8.70 -6.61 -6.64
CA THR A 279 -7.40 -6.11 -7.10
C THR A 279 -7.39 -6.10 -8.63
N PRO A 280 -7.05 -5.00 -9.31
CA PRO A 280 -7.02 -4.94 -10.77
C PRO A 280 -5.97 -5.91 -11.32
N ASN A 281 -6.38 -6.77 -12.26
CA ASN A 281 -5.44 -7.63 -12.98
C ASN A 281 -4.90 -6.92 -14.23
N MET A 282 -3.61 -6.61 -14.24
CA MET A 282 -2.97 -5.94 -15.37
C MET A 282 -2.81 -6.83 -16.61
N SER A 283 -2.82 -8.16 -16.46
CA SER A 283 -2.66 -9.07 -17.62
C SER A 283 -3.87 -9.07 -18.56
N ILE A 284 -5.01 -8.52 -18.11
CA ILE A 284 -6.20 -8.34 -18.95
C ILE A 284 -5.99 -7.21 -19.96
N PHE A 285 -5.07 -6.28 -19.72
CA PHE A 285 -4.74 -5.25 -20.69
C PHE A 285 -4.10 -5.87 -21.94
N ASP A 286 -3.17 -6.83 -21.79
CA ASP A 286 -2.36 -7.33 -22.89
C ASP A 286 -3.13 -8.08 -24.00
N GLY A 287 -4.32 -8.63 -23.70
CA GLY A 287 -5.11 -9.44 -24.65
C GLY A 287 -6.02 -8.65 -25.60
N GLU A 288 -6.31 -7.38 -25.28
CA GLU A 288 -7.19 -6.51 -26.07
C GLU A 288 -6.36 -5.40 -26.72
N GLY A 289 -5.48 -5.75 -27.68
CA GLY A 289 -4.79 -4.81 -28.58
C GLY A 289 -4.65 -3.38 -28.05
N VAL A 290 -3.81 -3.18 -27.02
CA VAL A 290 -3.64 -1.91 -26.30
C VAL A 290 -2.90 -0.90 -27.17
N GLY A 291 -3.59 -0.42 -28.21
CA GLY A 291 -3.27 0.84 -28.85
C GLY A 291 -3.93 1.95 -28.04
N SER A 292 -3.24 2.43 -27.00
CA SER A 292 -3.27 3.81 -26.47
C SER A 292 -4.59 4.58 -26.24
N ASN A 293 -5.77 3.97 -26.41
CA ASN A 293 -7.06 4.69 -26.50
C ASN A 293 -8.22 3.92 -25.85
N LEU A 294 -8.01 3.32 -24.67
CA LEU A 294 -9.16 2.90 -23.87
C LEU A 294 -9.94 4.16 -23.45
N PRO A 295 -11.26 4.27 -23.74
CA PRO A 295 -12.06 5.39 -23.26
C PRO A 295 -11.96 5.52 -21.74
N ILE A 296 -11.88 6.75 -21.20
CA ILE A 296 -11.74 6.99 -19.76
C ILE A 296 -12.78 6.21 -18.93
N ILE A 297 -14.00 6.09 -19.44
CA ILE A 297 -15.10 5.35 -18.80
C ILE A 297 -14.78 3.85 -18.68
N GLY A 298 -14.15 3.25 -19.69
CA GLY A 298 -13.77 1.83 -19.67
C GLY A 298 -12.70 1.55 -18.61
N ILE A 299 -11.72 2.44 -18.46
CA ILE A 299 -10.71 2.35 -17.40
C ILE A 299 -11.39 2.48 -16.03
N LYS A 300 -12.25 3.50 -15.85
CA LYS A 300 -12.97 3.73 -14.58
C LYS A 300 -13.81 2.53 -14.15
N ILE A 301 -14.54 1.89 -15.07
CA ILE A 301 -15.35 0.70 -14.77
C ILE A 301 -14.47 -0.49 -14.33
N ARG A 302 -13.32 -0.69 -14.99
CA ARG A 302 -12.39 -1.79 -14.66
C ARG A 302 -11.72 -1.60 -13.31
N PHE A 303 -11.39 -0.36 -12.94
CA PHE A 303 -10.81 -0.04 -11.64
C PHE A 303 -11.85 0.19 -10.54
N LEU A 304 -13.15 0.19 -10.86
CA LEU A 304 -14.23 0.46 -9.90
C LEU A 304 -14.19 -0.44 -8.65
N PRO A 305 -13.96 -1.76 -8.73
CA PRO A 305 -13.88 -2.59 -7.52
C PRO A 305 -12.72 -2.16 -6.61
N ALA A 306 -11.59 -1.78 -7.20
CA ALA A 306 -10.41 -1.32 -6.47
C ALA A 306 -10.62 0.08 -5.87
N THR A 307 -11.31 0.98 -6.57
CA THR A 307 -11.66 2.30 -6.03
C THR A 307 -12.67 2.18 -4.90
N LEU A 308 -13.69 1.32 -5.02
CA LEU A 308 -14.65 1.06 -3.94
C LEU A 308 -13.96 0.47 -2.71
N LYS A 309 -13.00 -0.44 -2.90
CA LYS A 309 -12.17 -0.97 -1.82
C LYS A 309 -11.35 0.13 -1.14
N ALA A 310 -10.73 1.01 -1.92
CA ALA A 310 -9.98 2.16 -1.39
C ALA A 310 -10.90 3.14 -0.63
N MET A 311 -12.09 3.43 -1.18
CA MET A 311 -13.10 4.28 -0.54
C MET A 311 -13.59 3.68 0.78
N ASN A 312 -13.81 2.38 0.85
CA ASN A 312 -14.18 1.70 2.10
C ASN A 312 -13.07 1.79 3.16
N LYS A 313 -11.79 1.78 2.76
CA LYS A 313 -10.68 2.05 3.69
C LYS A 313 -10.64 3.51 4.12
N GLN A 314 -10.86 4.43 3.19
CA GLN A 314 -10.93 5.88 3.44
C GLN A 314 -12.10 6.28 4.34
N SER A 315 -13.24 5.60 4.27
CA SER A 315 -14.39 5.82 5.16
C SER A 315 -14.34 4.99 6.44
N GLY A 316 -13.55 3.92 6.46
CA GLY A 316 -13.42 2.99 7.58
C GLY A 316 -12.36 3.38 8.60
N ALA A 317 -11.69 2.36 9.15
CA ALA A 317 -10.74 2.51 10.27
C ALA A 317 -9.60 3.49 9.99
N TRP A 318 -9.10 3.54 8.74
CA TRP A 318 -8.03 4.46 8.38
C TRP A 318 -8.51 5.91 8.38
N GLY A 319 -9.62 6.22 7.70
CA GLY A 319 -10.18 7.58 7.69
C GLY A 319 -10.54 8.11 9.07
N MET A 320 -11.19 7.29 9.89
CA MET A 320 -11.50 7.65 11.29
C MET A 320 -10.22 7.93 12.09
N GLY A 321 -9.15 7.15 11.87
CA GLY A 321 -7.86 7.39 12.49
C GLY A 321 -7.21 8.69 12.03
N VAL A 322 -7.26 9.02 10.74
CA VAL A 322 -6.76 10.30 10.21
C VAL A 322 -7.53 11.49 10.79
N GLN A 323 -8.86 11.40 10.92
CA GLN A 323 -9.65 12.43 11.60
C GLN A 323 -9.26 12.56 13.08
N ARG A 324 -9.04 11.43 13.77
CA ARG A 324 -8.57 11.42 15.17
C ARG A 324 -7.19 12.06 15.29
N ARG A 325 -6.28 11.82 14.35
CA ARG A 325 -4.98 12.49 14.23
C ARG A 325 -5.15 14.00 14.11
N CYS A 326 -6.01 14.50 13.21
CA CYS A 326 -6.29 15.93 13.10
C CYS A 326 -6.77 16.52 14.43
N ASN A 327 -7.72 15.83 15.08
CA ASN A 327 -8.30 16.25 16.35
C ASN A 327 -7.31 16.23 17.51
N PHE A 328 -6.33 15.32 17.51
CA PHE A 328 -5.22 15.28 18.46
C PHE A 328 -4.22 16.41 18.18
N LEU A 329 -3.78 16.57 16.93
CA LEU A 329 -2.82 17.60 16.53
C LEU A 329 -3.34 19.00 16.81
N LYS A 330 -4.62 19.29 16.56
CA LYS A 330 -5.26 20.55 16.98
C LYS A 330 -5.06 20.83 18.46
N SER A 331 -5.35 19.83 19.31
CA SER A 331 -5.22 19.95 20.76
C SER A 331 -3.76 20.16 21.19
N ALA A 332 -2.82 19.42 20.60
CA ALA A 332 -1.41 19.52 20.90
C ALA A 332 -0.80 20.86 20.46
N LEU A 333 -1.14 21.37 19.27
CA LEU A 333 -0.65 22.64 18.74
C LEU A 333 -1.14 23.83 19.56
N CYS A 334 -2.37 23.79 20.09
CA CYS A 334 -2.89 24.79 21.03
C CYS A 334 -2.15 24.83 22.38
N GLN A 335 -1.41 23.77 22.73
CA GLN A 335 -0.54 23.76 23.92
C GLN A 335 0.86 24.28 23.61
N ILE A 336 1.33 24.12 22.38
CA ILE A 336 2.61 24.68 21.91
C ILE A 336 2.48 26.19 21.72
N ASN A 337 1.41 26.64 21.05
CA ASN A 337 1.07 28.04 20.90
C ASN A 337 -0.21 28.36 21.67
N THR A 338 -0.07 28.93 22.86
CA THR A 338 -1.22 29.28 23.70
C THR A 338 -2.10 30.38 23.12
N GLY A 339 -1.60 31.16 22.15
CA GLY A 339 -2.34 32.23 21.48
C GLY A 339 -3.43 31.75 20.53
N VAL A 340 -3.35 30.50 20.04
CA VAL A 340 -4.35 29.92 19.12
C VAL A 340 -5.41 29.06 19.83
N LYS A 341 -5.47 29.09 21.17
CA LYS A 341 -6.45 28.30 21.93
C LYS A 341 -7.91 28.61 21.56
N SER A 342 -8.20 29.84 21.14
CA SER A 342 -9.54 30.24 20.64
C SER A 342 -9.95 29.50 19.37
N ALA A 343 -8.99 29.03 18.57
CA ALA A 343 -9.21 28.34 17.30
C ALA A 343 -9.44 26.81 17.45
N LEU A 344 -9.59 26.29 18.67
CA LEU A 344 -9.83 24.86 18.91
C LEU A 344 -11.11 24.34 18.21
N GLY A 345 -12.08 25.24 17.98
CA GLY A 345 -13.33 24.97 17.27
C GLY A 345 -13.19 24.77 15.77
N LEU A 346 -12.03 25.06 15.16
CA LEU A 346 -11.82 24.92 13.72
C LEU A 346 -12.03 23.45 13.30
N ASP A 347 -12.97 23.24 12.38
CA ASP A 347 -13.17 21.93 11.79
C ASP A 347 -12.14 21.68 10.68
N ILE A 348 -11.45 20.54 10.79
CA ILE A 348 -10.42 20.12 9.85
C ILE A 348 -10.77 18.70 9.45
N SER A 349 -11.17 18.55 8.20
CA SER A 349 -11.64 17.29 7.63
C SER A 349 -10.65 16.79 6.57
N PRO A 350 -10.17 15.55 6.66
CA PRO A 350 -9.34 14.95 5.63
C PRO A 350 -10.20 14.65 4.40
N ARG A 351 -9.72 15.07 3.23
CA ARG A 351 -10.25 14.72 1.93
C ARG A 351 -9.30 13.74 1.28
N PHE A 352 -9.82 12.54 1.01
CA PHE A 352 -9.08 11.50 0.34
C PHE A 352 -9.37 11.53 -1.15
N GLN A 353 -8.35 11.29 -1.96
CA GLN A 353 -8.47 11.18 -3.40
C GLN A 353 -7.90 9.82 -3.83
N VAL A 354 -8.52 9.24 -4.86
CA VAL A 354 -8.04 7.99 -5.47
C VAL A 354 -7.47 8.33 -6.83
N TYR A 355 -6.22 7.96 -7.07
CA TYR A 355 -5.61 8.12 -8.39
C TYR A 355 -6.16 7.06 -9.34
N LEU A 356 -6.64 7.50 -10.50
CA LEU A 356 -7.04 6.64 -11.60
C LEU A 356 -6.27 7.07 -12.85
N PRO A 357 -5.73 6.11 -13.62
CA PRO A 357 -5.17 6.43 -14.94
C PRO A 357 -6.25 7.11 -15.79
N SER A 358 -5.97 8.30 -16.31
CA SER A 358 -6.81 9.01 -17.27
C SER A 358 -6.10 9.13 -18.62
N ASN A 359 -6.87 9.32 -19.69
CA ASN A 359 -6.34 9.72 -20.98
C ASN A 359 -6.23 11.25 -20.97
N GLU A 360 -5.00 11.77 -20.89
CA GLU A 360 -4.72 13.21 -20.85
C GLU A 360 -5.38 13.97 -22.01
N THR A 361 -5.46 13.36 -23.20
CA THR A 361 -6.05 13.99 -24.39
C THR A 361 -7.55 14.26 -24.20
N GLU A 362 -8.28 13.29 -23.66
CA GLU A 362 -9.72 13.42 -23.41
C GLU A 362 -9.99 14.39 -22.25
N GLU A 363 -9.13 14.39 -21.22
CA GLU A 363 -9.20 15.32 -20.09
C GLU A 363 -8.98 16.78 -20.52
N TYR A 364 -7.97 17.05 -21.36
CA TYR A 364 -7.73 18.38 -21.91
C TYR A 364 -8.91 18.87 -22.77
N ASN A 365 -9.46 18.01 -23.63
CA ASN A 365 -10.62 18.36 -24.43
C ASN A 365 -11.86 18.68 -23.57
N ASN A 366 -12.06 17.95 -22.47
CA ASN A 366 -13.15 18.23 -21.53
C ASN A 366 -12.95 19.58 -20.81
N ILE A 367 -11.73 19.91 -20.38
CA ILE A 367 -11.42 21.19 -19.75
C ILE A 367 -11.67 22.34 -20.74
N ILE A 368 -11.19 22.23 -21.99
CA ILE A 368 -11.41 23.22 -23.05
C ILE A 368 -12.91 23.43 -23.30
N ALA A 369 -13.69 22.34 -23.34
CA ALA A 369 -15.13 22.40 -23.55
C ALA A 369 -15.86 23.12 -22.39
N LEU A 370 -15.46 22.87 -21.13
CA LEU A 370 -16.04 23.53 -19.96
C LEU A 370 -15.73 25.03 -19.89
N VAL A 371 -14.50 25.43 -20.26
CA VAL A 371 -14.12 26.83 -20.37
C VAL A 371 -14.88 27.52 -21.51
N SER A 372 -14.96 26.87 -22.68
CA SER A 372 -15.70 27.39 -23.84
C SER A 372 -17.21 27.53 -23.58
N ALA A 373 -17.78 26.65 -22.75
CA ALA A 373 -19.18 26.71 -22.32
C ALA A 373 -19.43 27.75 -21.21
N GLY A 374 -18.39 28.42 -20.68
CA GLY A 374 -18.51 29.39 -19.59
C GLY A 374 -18.83 28.78 -18.22
N LEU A 375 -18.70 27.45 -18.06
CA LEU A 375 -18.99 26.75 -16.81
C LEU A 375 -17.77 26.66 -15.87
N MET A 376 -16.58 27.02 -16.36
CA MET A 376 -15.33 27.01 -15.60
C MET A 376 -14.50 28.26 -15.94
N SER A 377 -13.92 28.89 -14.92
CA SER A 377 -12.99 30.01 -15.13
C SER A 377 -11.66 29.50 -15.67
N THR A 378 -10.99 30.32 -16.49
CA THR A 378 -9.65 30.06 -17.02
C THR A 378 -8.65 29.77 -15.89
N ARG A 379 -8.73 30.52 -14.79
CA ARG A 379 -7.91 30.29 -13.58
C ARG A 379 -8.09 28.87 -13.02
N THR A 380 -9.34 28.41 -12.88
CA THR A 380 -9.62 27.06 -12.36
C THR A 380 -9.19 25.98 -13.34
N ALA A 381 -9.26 26.24 -14.65
CA ALA A 381 -8.78 25.34 -15.69
C ALA A 381 -7.25 25.20 -15.65
N VAL A 382 -6.49 26.31 -15.53
CA VAL A 382 -5.03 26.27 -15.39
C VAL A 382 -4.62 25.55 -14.11
N THR A 383 -5.31 25.79 -12.99
CA THR A 383 -5.10 25.05 -11.74
C THR A 383 -5.34 23.54 -11.91
N LYS A 384 -6.38 23.15 -12.65
CA LYS A 384 -6.68 21.73 -12.91
C LYS A 384 -5.70 21.05 -13.87
N LEU A 385 -5.15 21.80 -14.83
CA LEU A 385 -4.13 21.29 -15.75
C LEU A 385 -2.82 20.99 -15.02
N GLY A 386 -2.49 21.74 -13.97
CA GLY A 386 -1.36 21.42 -13.08
C GLY A 386 0.01 21.43 -13.77
N LEU A 387 0.13 22.02 -14.97
CA LEU A 387 1.36 22.07 -15.76
C LEU A 387 2.35 23.12 -15.27
N VAL A 388 1.93 24.03 -14.39
CA VAL A 388 2.73 25.17 -13.91
C VAL A 388 2.63 25.29 -12.39
N ASP A 389 3.78 25.41 -11.73
CA ASP A 389 3.89 25.48 -10.26
C ASP A 389 3.39 26.81 -9.69
N ASN A 390 3.57 27.92 -10.42
CA ASN A 390 3.07 29.24 -10.03
C ASN A 390 1.92 29.68 -10.95
N ILE A 391 0.70 29.50 -10.45
CA ILE A 391 -0.53 29.81 -11.19
C ILE A 391 -0.67 31.32 -11.44
N GLU A 392 -0.24 32.17 -10.51
CA GLU A 392 -0.37 33.63 -10.67
C GLU A 392 0.54 34.15 -11.79
N ASP A 393 1.81 33.73 -11.81
CA ASP A 393 2.75 34.12 -12.86
C ASP A 393 2.29 33.65 -14.26
N GLU A 394 1.65 32.48 -14.34
CA GLU A 394 1.13 31.96 -15.61
C GLU A 394 -0.11 32.73 -16.08
N MET A 395 -0.98 33.12 -15.15
CA MET A 395 -2.12 33.98 -15.46
C MET A 395 -1.65 35.35 -15.97
N ASP A 396 -0.65 35.95 -15.34
CA ASP A 396 -0.06 37.21 -15.77
C ASP A 396 0.52 37.10 -17.19
N ARG A 397 1.24 35.99 -17.49
CA ARG A 397 1.75 35.71 -18.84
C ARG A 397 0.65 35.53 -19.87
N ILE A 398 -0.44 34.84 -19.52
CA ILE A 398 -1.59 34.65 -20.39
C ILE A 398 -2.25 36.00 -20.69
N GLU A 399 -2.43 36.87 -19.69
CA GLU A 399 -2.98 38.21 -19.87
C GLU A 399 -2.08 39.08 -20.75
N GLU A 400 -0.75 39.02 -20.57
CA GLU A 400 0.21 39.68 -21.46
C GLU A 400 0.13 39.17 -22.91
N GLU A 401 -0.01 37.86 -23.12
CA GLU A 401 -0.15 37.27 -24.45
C GLU A 401 -1.47 37.66 -25.13
N VAL A 402 -2.57 37.66 -24.38
CA VAL A 402 -3.88 38.10 -24.87
C VAL A 402 -3.82 39.57 -25.26
N ALA A 403 -3.25 40.43 -24.41
CA ALA A 403 -3.08 41.85 -24.71
C ALA A 403 -2.20 42.09 -25.95
N LYS A 404 -1.12 41.31 -26.13
CA LYS A 404 -0.26 41.37 -27.33
C LYS A 404 -1.00 40.90 -28.59
N ARG A 405 -1.85 39.87 -28.50
CA ARG A 405 -2.68 39.41 -29.63
C ARG A 405 -3.77 40.41 -30.00
N GLU A 406 -4.43 41.03 -29.02
CA GLU A 406 -5.42 42.08 -29.24
C GLU A 406 -4.80 43.35 -29.84
N ALA A 407 -3.58 43.70 -29.43
CA ALA A 407 -2.82 44.80 -30.02
C ALA A 407 -2.41 44.52 -31.48
N ALA A 408 -2.06 43.27 -31.81
CA ALA A 408 -1.74 42.85 -33.17
C ALA A 408 -2.98 42.68 -34.08
N ALA A 409 -4.17 42.49 -33.51
CA ALA A 409 -5.42 42.32 -34.25
C ALA A 409 -6.12 43.64 -34.63
N LYS A 410 -5.68 44.80 -34.13
CA LYS A 410 -6.14 46.09 -34.63
C LYS A 410 -5.49 46.35 -36.00
N PRO A 411 -6.24 46.46 -37.11
CA PRO A 411 -5.65 46.77 -38.40
C PRO A 411 -4.99 48.15 -38.34
N PRO A 412 -3.88 48.38 -39.09
CA PRO A 412 -3.30 49.70 -39.18
C PRO A 412 -4.37 50.65 -39.73
N VAL A 413 -4.65 51.71 -38.98
CA VAL A 413 -5.46 52.82 -39.45
C VAL A 413 -4.75 53.37 -40.68
N VAL A 414 -5.32 53.11 -41.87
CA VAL A 414 -4.87 53.70 -43.12
C VAL A 414 -5.27 55.18 -43.05
N GLU A 415 -4.27 56.06 -43.00
CA GLU A 415 -4.42 57.52 -43.13
C GLU A 415 -5.08 57.94 -44.45
#